data_AF-A0A443HSK7-F1
#
_entry.id   AF-A0A443HSK7-F1
#
_cell.length_a   1.000
_cell.length_b   1.000
_cell.length_c   1.000
_cell.angle_alpha   90.00
_cell.angle_beta   90.00
_cell.angle_gamma   90.00
#
_symmetry.space_group_name_H-M   'P 1'
#
loop_
_entity.id
_entity.type
_entity.pdbx_description
1 polymer ?
#
loop_
_entity_poly.entity_id
_entity_poly.type
_entity_poly.pdbx_seq_one_letter_code
_entity_poly.pdbx_strand_id
1 'polypeptide(L)'
;MGKLVDSMLRLCPGTCASSHLHDERLHLPLFLVRATHDGSPNHIPPTSQLDPDGSMWPRHRITRPVTRAEVRCHLDKYSRIPTQFLSFTTWYHLHSRIETWKKAGVQNIRVHFVLTTALPDTTEIYRATGLIENFQLQRQPWNEEEYLLRGPVGRNAIIFSLSGDGEDILAGIPLFGFRYKEPILNCFQFRYALELLPTAFFYGGNDTHVSEDELRERVREFPDTLEPLGNENALCRLFFDALTRGKFFTVKDFEVYRGEIGL
;
A
#
# COMPACT_ATOMS: atom_id res chain seq x y z
N MET A 1 8.94 -24.57 -11.63
CA MET A 1 9.29 -23.54 -12.63
C MET A 1 8.22 -22.45 -12.54
N GLY A 2 8.33 -21.57 -11.55
CA GLY A 2 7.35 -20.50 -11.31
C GLY A 2 7.66 -19.30 -12.20
N LYS A 3 6.67 -18.85 -12.98
CA LYS A 3 6.79 -17.62 -13.77
C LYS A 3 6.74 -16.43 -12.81
N LEU A 4 7.80 -15.65 -12.79
CA LEU A 4 7.97 -14.46 -11.96
C LEU A 4 7.21 -13.26 -12.59
N VAL A 5 6.80 -12.33 -11.75
CA VAL A 5 5.57 -11.54 -11.87
C VAL A 5 5.78 -10.28 -12.70
N ASP A 6 5.06 -10.19 -13.82
CA ASP A 6 4.69 -8.94 -14.45
C ASP A 6 3.47 -8.39 -13.69
N SER A 7 3.70 -7.39 -12.87
CA SER A 7 2.71 -6.67 -12.06
C SER A 7 1.72 -5.82 -12.88
N MET A 8 1.89 -5.75 -14.21
CA MET A 8 0.93 -5.11 -15.13
C MET A 8 -0.47 -5.71 -14.97
N LEU A 9 -0.58 -6.93 -14.46
CA LEU A 9 -1.83 -7.59 -14.16
C LEU A 9 -2.02 -7.70 -12.66
N ARG A 10 -3.08 -7.06 -12.16
CA ARG A 10 -3.84 -7.54 -10.99
C ARG A 10 -4.36 -8.93 -11.32
N LEU A 11 -3.48 -9.93 -11.29
CA LEU A 11 -3.80 -11.30 -11.64
C LEU A 11 -4.83 -11.86 -10.65
N CYS A 12 -4.89 -11.33 -9.43
CA CYS A 12 -6.01 -11.52 -8.51
C CYS A 12 -7.25 -10.72 -8.96
N PRO A 13 -8.36 -11.36 -9.38
CA PRO A 13 -9.59 -10.64 -9.69
C PRO A 13 -10.08 -9.81 -8.51
N GLY A 14 -10.75 -8.68 -8.78
CA GLY A 14 -11.38 -7.88 -7.71
C GLY A 14 -12.43 -8.67 -6.92
N THR A 15 -12.98 -9.70 -7.53
CA THR A 15 -14.00 -10.60 -6.98
C THR A 15 -13.41 -11.76 -6.17
N CYS A 16 -12.08 -11.88 -6.09
CA CYS A 16 -11.40 -13.00 -5.42
C CYS A 16 -11.55 -12.92 -3.90
N ALA A 17 -12.36 -13.83 -3.35
CA ALA A 17 -12.59 -13.95 -1.90
C ALA A 17 -11.62 -14.94 -1.21
N SER A 18 -10.78 -15.64 -1.97
CA SER A 18 -9.84 -16.62 -1.44
C SER A 18 -8.74 -15.96 -0.60
N SER A 19 -8.29 -16.66 0.43
CA SER A 19 -7.04 -16.36 1.11
C SER A 19 -5.86 -16.61 0.17
N HIS A 20 -4.81 -15.81 0.30
CA HIS A 20 -3.55 -15.99 -0.42
C HIS A 20 -2.42 -16.27 0.56
N LEU A 21 -1.76 -17.42 0.38
CA LEU A 21 -0.61 -17.88 1.17
C LEU A 21 0.59 -18.20 0.27
N HIS A 22 1.80 -18.03 0.81
CA HIS A 22 3.06 -18.42 0.14
C HIS A 22 3.16 -17.95 -1.32
N ASP A 23 3.33 -18.89 -2.26
CA ASP A 23 3.43 -18.68 -3.71
C ASP A 23 2.15 -18.07 -4.33
N GLU A 24 1.00 -18.19 -3.67
CA GLU A 24 -0.23 -17.50 -4.07
C GLU A 24 -0.16 -15.98 -3.80
N ARG A 25 0.92 -15.48 -3.22
CA ARG A 25 1.12 -14.02 -3.07
C ARG A 25 1.83 -13.41 -4.26
N LEU A 26 2.39 -14.22 -5.16
CA LEU A 26 3.08 -13.72 -6.34
C LEU A 26 2.15 -12.88 -7.25
N HIS A 27 0.85 -13.16 -7.26
CA HIS A 27 -0.12 -12.40 -8.05
C HIS A 27 -0.76 -11.22 -7.31
N LEU A 28 -0.26 -10.87 -6.13
CA LEU A 28 -0.68 -9.71 -5.33
C LEU A 28 0.30 -8.54 -5.51
N PRO A 29 -0.06 -7.30 -5.09
CA PRO A 29 0.91 -6.22 -5.03
C PRO A 29 2.15 -6.63 -4.21
N LEU A 30 3.33 -6.27 -4.70
CA LEU A 30 4.59 -6.56 -4.01
C LEU A 30 4.61 -5.92 -2.61
N PHE A 31 4.05 -4.71 -2.51
CA PHE A 31 3.91 -3.99 -1.25
C PHE A 31 2.47 -3.76 -0.85
N LEU A 32 2.24 -3.95 0.44
CA LEU A 32 1.08 -3.46 1.15
C LEU A 32 1.53 -2.40 2.15
N VAL A 33 0.73 -1.35 2.25
CA VAL A 33 1.01 -0.19 3.09
C VAL A 33 0.01 -0.15 4.22
N ARG A 34 0.51 0.05 5.44
CA ARG A 34 -0.35 0.27 6.61
C ARG A 34 0.15 1.45 7.39
N ALA A 35 -0.76 2.34 7.73
CA ALA A 35 -0.49 3.35 8.74
C ALA A 35 -0.91 2.84 10.11
N THR A 36 -0.10 3.16 11.11
CA THR A 36 -0.43 3.07 12.53
C THR A 36 -0.48 4.47 13.13
N HIS A 37 -1.30 4.65 14.17
CA HIS A 37 -1.48 5.92 14.85
C HIS A 37 -2.08 5.72 16.25
N ASP A 38 -1.91 6.71 17.13
CA ASP A 38 -2.44 6.68 18.49
C ASP A 38 -3.93 7.08 18.56
N GLY A 39 -4.50 7.41 17.41
CA GLY A 39 -5.88 7.85 17.31
C GLY A 39 -6.02 9.32 17.63
N SER A 40 -7.23 9.74 17.95
CA SER A 40 -7.53 11.08 18.44
C SER A 40 -8.34 10.99 19.73
N PRO A 41 -8.23 11.96 20.65
CA PRO A 41 -8.82 11.87 21.98
C PRO A 41 -10.31 11.49 22.01
N ASN A 42 -11.09 11.81 20.97
CA ASN A 42 -12.55 11.69 21.00
C ASN A 42 -13.18 10.99 19.77
N HIS A 43 -12.45 10.70 18.69
CA HIS A 43 -13.08 10.32 17.42
C HIS A 43 -12.51 9.03 16.83
N ILE A 44 -11.20 8.85 16.85
CA ILE A 44 -10.52 7.74 16.15
C ILE A 44 -9.74 6.89 17.16
N PRO A 45 -9.99 5.58 17.25
CA PRO A 45 -9.23 4.72 18.17
C PRO A 45 -7.80 4.53 17.67
N PRO A 46 -6.82 4.26 18.56
CA PRO A 46 -5.49 3.85 18.14
C PRO A 46 -5.57 2.60 17.28
N THR A 47 -4.71 2.47 16.28
CA THR A 47 -4.54 1.22 15.53
C THR A 47 -3.78 0.18 16.35
N SER A 48 -3.77 -1.10 15.92
CA SER A 48 -2.78 -2.05 16.43
C SER A 48 -1.38 -1.50 16.20
N GLN A 49 -0.62 -1.31 17.28
CA GLN A 49 0.76 -0.88 17.26
C GLN A 49 1.71 -2.07 17.01
N LEU A 50 2.99 -1.76 16.81
CA LEU A 50 4.04 -2.78 16.80
C LEU A 50 4.19 -3.37 18.21
N ASP A 51 4.23 -4.69 18.30
CA ASP A 51 4.65 -5.40 19.50
C ASP A 51 6.17 -5.17 19.74
N PRO A 52 6.71 -5.45 20.94
CA PRO A 52 8.12 -5.22 21.26
C PRO A 52 9.13 -5.95 20.35
N ASP A 53 8.72 -7.06 19.75
CA ASP A 53 9.52 -7.82 18.78
C ASP A 53 9.52 -7.20 17.36
N GLY A 54 8.78 -6.10 17.18
CA GLY A 54 8.60 -5.42 15.91
C GLY A 54 7.55 -6.05 15.00
N SER A 55 6.74 -6.99 15.50
CA SER A 55 5.63 -7.57 14.74
C SER A 55 4.35 -6.74 14.88
N MET A 56 3.45 -6.81 13.89
CA MET A 56 2.07 -6.29 14.03
C MET A 56 1.08 -7.44 14.09
N TRP A 57 0.11 -7.33 15.00
CA TRP A 57 -0.94 -8.32 15.17
C TRP A 57 -2.34 -7.70 15.05
N PRO A 58 -3.32 -8.42 14.47
CA PRO A 58 -4.72 -8.07 14.63
C PRO A 58 -5.07 -7.95 16.12
N ARG A 59 -6.03 -7.08 16.44
CA ARG A 59 -6.47 -6.90 17.85
C ARG A 59 -7.04 -8.19 18.42
N HIS A 60 -7.68 -9.01 17.59
CA HIS A 60 -8.10 -10.36 17.94
C HIS A 60 -7.17 -11.39 17.29
N ARG A 61 -6.30 -12.02 18.09
CA ARG A 61 -5.27 -12.94 17.59
C ARG A 61 -5.76 -14.37 17.33
N ILE A 62 -6.99 -14.70 17.72
CA ILE A 62 -7.54 -16.05 17.54
C ILE A 62 -8.04 -16.20 16.10
N THR A 63 -7.47 -17.18 15.39
CA THR A 63 -7.93 -17.56 14.05
C THR A 63 -9.26 -18.31 14.15
N ARG A 64 -10.29 -17.75 13.53
CA ARG A 64 -11.62 -18.38 13.41
C ARG A 64 -12.12 -18.28 11.97
N PRO A 65 -13.11 -19.10 11.56
CA PRO A 65 -13.71 -18.97 10.24
C PRO A 65 -14.10 -17.51 9.94
N VAL A 66 -13.79 -17.05 8.73
CA VAL A 66 -14.18 -15.70 8.31
C VAL A 66 -15.68 -15.69 8.08
N THR A 67 -16.40 -14.81 8.78
CA THR A 67 -17.86 -14.69 8.68
C THR A 67 -18.27 -13.35 8.10
N ARG A 68 -19.48 -13.28 7.54
CA ARG A 68 -20.11 -12.03 7.11
C ARG A 68 -20.11 -10.96 8.20
N ALA A 69 -20.42 -11.35 9.43
CA ALA A 69 -20.45 -10.43 10.58
C ALA A 69 -19.06 -9.87 10.90
N GLU A 70 -18.02 -10.71 10.85
CA GLU A 70 -16.63 -10.30 11.08
C GLU A 70 -16.15 -9.29 10.04
N VAL A 71 -16.39 -9.57 8.75
CA VAL A 71 -15.97 -8.69 7.65
C VAL A 71 -16.73 -7.37 7.72
N ARG A 72 -18.06 -7.40 7.90
CA ARG A 72 -18.87 -6.19 8.07
C ARG A 72 -18.38 -5.35 9.25
N CYS A 73 -18.08 -6.00 10.37
CA CYS A 73 -17.58 -5.37 11.57
C CYS A 73 -16.21 -4.71 11.34
N HIS A 74 -15.30 -5.36 10.60
CA HIS A 74 -13.99 -4.81 10.32
C HIS A 74 -14.03 -3.60 9.38
N LEU A 75 -14.92 -3.64 8.37
CA LEU A 75 -15.04 -2.58 7.37
C LEU A 75 -15.86 -1.38 7.88
N ASP A 76 -16.58 -1.54 8.98
CA ASP A 76 -17.27 -0.42 9.64
C ASP A 76 -16.26 0.43 10.44
N LYS A 77 -15.99 1.63 9.93
CA LYS A 77 -15.09 2.62 10.56
C LYS A 77 -15.50 3.04 11.97
N TYR A 78 -16.76 2.84 12.35
CA TYR A 78 -17.26 3.16 13.69
C TYR A 78 -17.19 1.98 14.65
N SER A 79 -17.02 0.76 14.13
CA SER A 79 -16.93 -0.43 14.95
C SER A 79 -15.70 -0.38 15.86
N ARG A 80 -15.93 -0.71 17.13
CA ARG A 80 -14.87 -0.85 18.15
C ARG A 80 -14.59 -2.30 18.50
N ILE A 81 -15.32 -3.23 17.89
CA ILE A 81 -15.18 -4.66 18.16
C ILE A 81 -13.88 -5.14 17.51
N PRO A 82 -12.94 -5.72 18.28
CA PRO A 82 -11.73 -6.31 17.73
C PRO A 82 -12.05 -7.40 16.71
N THR A 83 -11.36 -7.37 15.57
CA THR A 83 -11.46 -8.42 14.56
C THR A 83 -10.11 -9.09 14.32
N GLN A 84 -10.13 -10.23 13.63
CA GLN A 84 -8.95 -11.01 13.27
C GLN A 84 -8.17 -10.44 12.07
N PHE A 85 -8.47 -9.21 11.65
CA PHE A 85 -7.86 -8.59 10.47
C PHE A 85 -7.05 -7.34 10.82
N LEU A 86 -5.96 -7.17 10.08
CA LEU A 86 -5.28 -5.90 9.89
C LEU A 86 -5.68 -5.33 8.52
N SER A 87 -6.11 -4.06 8.48
CA SER A 87 -6.33 -3.35 7.22
C SER A 87 -5.01 -2.81 6.67
N PHE A 88 -4.77 -3.13 5.40
CA PHE A 88 -3.68 -2.62 4.59
C PHE A 88 -4.27 -2.02 3.32
N THR A 89 -3.51 -1.14 2.68
CA THR A 89 -3.88 -0.60 1.38
C THR A 89 -2.69 -0.61 0.42
N THR A 90 -2.90 -0.33 -0.85
CA THR A 90 -1.80 0.05 -1.73
C THR A 90 -1.46 1.52 -1.50
N TRP A 91 -0.32 1.96 -2.02
CA TRP A 91 0.10 3.36 -1.92
C TRP A 91 -0.96 4.35 -2.46
N TYR A 92 -1.85 3.88 -3.34
CA TYR A 92 -2.89 4.64 -4.02
C TYR A 92 -3.82 5.43 -3.07
N HIS A 93 -4.26 4.84 -1.95
CA HIS A 93 -5.12 5.53 -0.97
C HIS A 93 -4.37 6.08 0.24
N LEU A 94 -3.04 6.00 0.26
CA LEU A 94 -2.25 6.39 1.42
C LEU A 94 -2.41 7.88 1.75
N HIS A 95 -2.26 8.76 0.75
CA HIS A 95 -2.37 10.21 0.95
C HIS A 95 -3.76 10.64 1.44
N SER A 96 -4.82 10.19 0.76
CA SER A 96 -6.20 10.50 1.15
C SER A 96 -6.50 10.07 2.59
N ARG A 97 -5.98 8.91 3.03
CA ARG A 97 -6.11 8.43 4.41
C ARG A 97 -5.33 9.31 5.40
N ILE A 98 -4.08 9.65 5.10
CA ILE A 98 -3.25 10.52 5.94
C ILE A 98 -3.91 11.88 6.13
N GLU A 99 -4.37 12.51 5.05
CA GLU A 99 -5.04 13.81 5.10
C GLU A 99 -6.35 13.77 5.89
N THR A 100 -7.13 12.70 5.73
CA THR A 100 -8.35 12.48 6.52
C THR A 100 -8.06 12.36 8.02
N TRP A 101 -7.01 11.62 8.39
CA TRP A 101 -6.60 11.46 9.78
C TRP A 101 -6.04 12.74 10.40
N LYS A 102 -5.25 13.49 9.63
CA LYS A 102 -4.76 14.82 10.02
C LYS A 102 -5.92 15.77 10.33
N LYS A 103 -6.91 15.86 9.44
CA LYS A 103 -8.13 16.66 9.65
C LYS A 103 -8.92 16.21 10.89
N ALA A 104 -8.85 14.94 11.25
CA ALA A 104 -9.49 14.37 12.43
C ALA A 104 -8.65 14.48 13.73
N GLY A 105 -7.50 15.17 13.68
CA GLY A 105 -6.63 15.38 14.83
C GLY A 105 -5.93 14.12 15.32
N VAL A 106 -5.69 13.15 14.43
CA VAL A 106 -4.92 11.94 14.75
C VAL A 106 -3.45 12.28 14.92
N GLN A 107 -2.81 11.69 15.93
CA GLN A 107 -1.42 11.94 16.27
C GLN A 107 -0.54 10.72 16.02
N ASN A 108 0.78 10.96 15.91
CA ASN A 108 1.82 9.94 15.80
C ASN A 108 1.58 8.96 14.64
N ILE A 109 1.25 9.49 13.46
CA ILE A 109 1.04 8.66 12.29
C ILE A 109 2.38 8.07 11.84
N ARG A 110 2.41 6.75 11.67
CA ARG A 110 3.55 6.02 11.14
C ARG A 110 3.11 5.13 9.99
N VAL A 111 3.77 5.23 8.85
CA VAL A 111 3.47 4.41 7.67
C VAL A 111 4.50 3.29 7.54
N HIS A 112 4.02 2.08 7.36
CA HIS A 112 4.79 0.86 7.23
C HIS A 112 4.60 0.27 5.84
N PHE A 113 5.70 -0.05 5.18
CA PHE A 113 5.71 -0.76 3.90
C PHE A 113 6.05 -2.22 4.16
N VAL A 114 5.13 -3.10 3.76
CA VAL A 114 5.17 -4.52 4.02
C VAL A 114 5.31 -5.29 2.72
N LEU A 115 6.39 -6.05 2.60
CA LEU A 115 6.65 -6.91 1.46
C LEU A 115 5.79 -8.18 1.58
N THR A 116 4.88 -8.39 0.63
CA THR A 116 3.88 -9.48 0.71
C THR A 116 4.52 -10.86 0.66
N THR A 117 5.61 -11.01 -0.09
CA THR A 117 6.37 -12.26 -0.21
C THR A 117 7.18 -12.59 1.04
N ALA A 118 7.48 -11.63 1.90
CA ALA A 118 8.21 -11.83 3.16
C ALA A 118 7.28 -12.04 4.38
N LEU A 119 5.96 -12.02 4.18
CA LEU A 119 5.01 -12.29 5.24
C LEU A 119 5.11 -13.73 5.74
N PRO A 120 4.90 -13.99 7.05
CA PRO A 120 4.89 -15.34 7.59
C PRO A 120 3.91 -16.25 6.87
N ASP A 121 4.23 -17.53 6.83
CA ASP A 121 3.42 -18.60 6.27
C ASP A 121 2.03 -18.72 6.91
N THR A 122 1.90 -18.26 8.15
CA THR A 122 0.64 -18.24 8.90
C THR A 122 -0.26 -17.05 8.55
N THR A 123 0.16 -16.18 7.64
CA THR A 123 -0.50 -14.88 7.39
C THR A 123 -1.22 -14.87 6.06
N GLU A 124 -2.53 -14.85 6.10
CA GLU A 124 -3.35 -14.86 4.91
C GLU A 124 -3.67 -13.45 4.44
N ILE A 125 -3.69 -13.25 3.13
CA ILE A 125 -4.07 -11.98 2.51
C ILE A 125 -5.40 -12.16 1.77
N TYR A 126 -6.36 -11.29 2.06
CA TYR A 126 -7.64 -11.23 1.37
C TYR A 126 -7.81 -9.88 0.67
N ARG A 127 -8.39 -9.86 -0.53
CA ARG A 127 -8.90 -8.61 -1.11
C ARG A 127 -10.22 -8.25 -0.44
N ALA A 128 -10.35 -7.03 0.06
CA ALA A 128 -11.59 -6.60 0.72
C ALA A 128 -12.79 -6.69 -0.23
N THR A 129 -12.62 -6.30 -1.49
CA THR A 129 -13.69 -6.38 -2.51
C THR A 129 -14.21 -7.80 -2.74
N GLY A 130 -13.33 -8.80 -2.76
CA GLY A 130 -13.77 -10.19 -2.94
C GLY A 130 -14.56 -10.71 -1.75
N LEU A 131 -14.13 -10.37 -0.53
CA LEU A 131 -14.91 -10.69 0.68
C LEU A 131 -16.25 -9.94 0.73
N ILE A 132 -16.28 -8.68 0.30
CA ILE A 132 -17.51 -7.87 0.22
C ILE A 132 -18.51 -8.52 -0.72
N GLU A 133 -18.07 -8.94 -1.91
CA GLU A 133 -18.93 -9.60 -2.89
C GLU A 133 -19.41 -10.96 -2.38
N ASN A 134 -18.49 -11.81 -1.90
CA ASN A 134 -18.83 -13.14 -1.37
C ASN A 134 -19.85 -13.08 -0.22
N PHE A 135 -19.75 -12.06 0.65
CA PHE A 135 -20.68 -11.88 1.77
C PHE A 135 -21.83 -10.90 1.49
N GLN A 136 -21.98 -10.44 0.24
CA GLN A 136 -23.03 -9.50 -0.18
C GLN A 136 -23.12 -8.29 0.78
N LEU A 137 -21.99 -7.63 0.98
CA LEU A 137 -21.85 -6.41 1.76
C LEU A 137 -21.90 -5.19 0.84
N GLN A 138 -22.19 -4.02 1.42
CA GLN A 138 -22.17 -2.77 0.66
C GLN A 138 -20.72 -2.35 0.38
N ARG A 139 -20.37 -2.24 -0.90
CA ARG A 139 -19.06 -1.76 -1.35
C ARG A 139 -18.97 -0.24 -1.19
N GLN A 140 -17.86 0.24 -0.64
CA GLN A 140 -17.49 1.66 -0.61
C GLN A 140 -16.28 1.91 -1.52
N PRO A 141 -16.07 3.15 -2.01
CA PRO A 141 -14.95 3.47 -2.91
C PRO A 141 -13.57 3.15 -2.32
N TRP A 142 -13.38 3.35 -1.02
CA TRP A 142 -12.10 3.09 -0.34
C TRP A 142 -11.79 1.61 -0.10
N ASN A 143 -12.71 0.69 -0.42
CA ASN A 143 -12.47 -0.75 -0.31
C ASN A 143 -11.69 -1.34 -1.51
N GLU A 144 -11.57 -0.60 -2.63
CA GLU A 144 -11.02 -1.14 -3.89
C GLU A 144 -9.55 -1.57 -3.81
N GLU A 145 -8.76 -0.82 -3.03
CA GLU A 145 -7.36 -1.12 -2.76
C GLU A 145 -7.12 -1.55 -1.32
N GLU A 146 -8.15 -2.01 -0.63
CA GLU A 146 -8.03 -2.51 0.74
C GLU A 146 -7.75 -4.01 0.74
N TYR A 147 -6.74 -4.40 1.52
CA TYR A 147 -6.33 -5.78 1.74
C TYR A 147 -6.44 -6.09 3.22
N LEU A 148 -7.05 -7.22 3.54
CA LEU A 148 -7.21 -7.68 4.92
C LEU A 148 -6.20 -8.79 5.19
N LEU A 149 -5.31 -8.55 6.15
CA LEU A 149 -4.34 -9.56 6.59
C LEU A 149 -4.88 -10.26 7.83
N ARG A 150 -4.98 -11.59 7.79
CA ARG A 150 -5.29 -12.43 8.94
C ARG A 150 -4.03 -13.15 9.38
N GLY A 151 -3.49 -12.79 10.54
CA GLY A 151 -2.25 -13.34 11.08
C GLY A 151 -1.19 -12.27 11.35
N PRO A 152 0.01 -12.66 11.81
CA PRO A 152 1.08 -11.74 12.15
C PRO A 152 1.72 -11.08 10.93
N VAL A 153 2.13 -9.83 11.06
CA VAL A 153 3.14 -9.23 10.18
C VAL A 153 4.45 -9.23 10.93
N GLY A 154 5.36 -10.13 10.56
CA GLY A 154 6.68 -10.21 11.18
C GLY A 154 7.53 -8.98 10.86
N ARG A 155 8.46 -8.64 11.76
CA ARG A 155 9.39 -7.51 11.58
C ARG A 155 10.11 -7.52 10.24
N ASN A 156 10.53 -8.70 9.78
CA ASN A 156 11.28 -8.86 8.53
C ASN A 156 10.44 -8.56 7.27
N ALA A 157 9.11 -8.62 7.38
CA ALA A 157 8.23 -8.23 6.30
C ALA A 157 8.09 -6.70 6.20
N ILE A 158 8.38 -5.96 7.28
CA ILE A 158 8.34 -4.49 7.32
C ILE A 158 9.69 -3.96 6.83
N ILE A 159 9.78 -3.69 5.54
CA ILE A 159 11.04 -3.28 4.91
C ILE A 159 11.37 -1.80 5.14
N PHE A 160 10.35 -0.99 5.47
CA PHE A 160 10.50 0.44 5.65
C PHE A 160 9.40 1.01 6.53
N SER A 161 9.72 2.02 7.33
CA SER A 161 8.75 2.74 8.16
C SER A 161 9.11 4.20 8.27
N LEU A 162 8.09 5.06 8.17
CA LEU A 162 8.23 6.51 8.26
C LEU A 162 7.27 7.04 9.31
N SER A 163 7.76 7.90 10.19
CA SER A 163 6.92 8.70 11.09
C SER A 163 6.99 10.16 10.69
N GLY A 164 5.86 10.85 10.75
CA GLY A 164 5.78 12.27 10.44
C GLY A 164 4.34 12.74 10.55
N ASP A 165 4.12 14.02 10.27
CA ASP A 165 2.79 14.62 10.31
C ASP A 165 2.32 14.95 8.90
N GLY A 166 1.23 14.31 8.46
CA GLY A 166 0.63 14.61 7.17
C GLY A 166 1.57 14.32 5.98
N GLU A 167 1.72 15.32 5.12
CA GLU A 167 2.52 15.27 3.90
C GLU A 167 4.02 15.02 4.13
N ASP A 168 4.55 15.32 5.33
CA ASP A 168 5.96 15.05 5.67
C ASP A 168 6.30 13.55 5.60
N ILE A 169 5.30 12.70 5.88
CA ILE A 169 5.44 11.24 5.71
C ILE A 169 5.68 10.91 4.24
N LEU A 170 5.04 11.62 3.32
CA LEU A 170 5.17 11.36 1.89
C LEU A 170 6.51 11.87 1.37
N ALA A 171 7.00 12.99 1.90
CA ALA A 171 8.34 13.50 1.58
C ALA A 171 9.47 12.54 2.01
N GLY A 172 9.24 11.68 3.01
CA GLY A 172 10.20 10.69 3.49
C GLY A 172 10.31 9.41 2.66
N ILE A 173 9.43 9.18 1.68
CA ILE A 173 9.47 7.97 0.84
C ILE A 173 10.69 8.03 -0.09
N PRO A 174 11.52 6.97 -0.20
CA PRO A 174 12.68 6.96 -1.08
C PRO A 174 12.31 7.28 -2.52
N LEU A 175 13.17 8.09 -3.13
CA LEU A 175 12.88 8.79 -4.37
C LEU A 175 13.51 8.03 -5.52
N PHE A 176 12.77 7.91 -6.62
CA PHE A 176 13.27 7.32 -7.86
C PHE A 176 13.30 8.37 -8.95
N GLY A 177 14.41 8.46 -9.67
CA GLY A 177 14.51 9.36 -10.80
C GLY A 177 13.74 8.80 -12.00
N PHE A 178 12.93 9.63 -12.65
CA PHE A 178 12.30 9.29 -13.93
C PHE A 178 12.42 10.45 -14.90
N ARG A 179 12.18 10.18 -16.18
CA ARG A 179 12.00 11.19 -17.23
C ARG A 179 10.70 10.91 -17.98
N TYR A 180 10.07 11.93 -18.53
CA TYR A 180 8.91 11.73 -19.40
C TYR A 180 9.37 11.24 -20.78
N LYS A 181 8.69 10.24 -21.35
CA LYS A 181 8.97 9.69 -22.70
C LYS A 181 8.77 10.73 -23.79
N GLU A 182 7.75 11.58 -23.63
CA GLU A 182 7.47 12.70 -24.53
C GLU A 182 7.50 14.02 -23.76
N PRO A 183 8.07 15.09 -24.33
CA PRO A 183 8.01 16.40 -23.71
C PRO A 183 6.56 16.89 -23.66
N ILE A 184 5.97 16.94 -22.47
CA ILE A 184 4.63 17.51 -22.28
C ILE A 184 4.71 19.00 -22.68
N LEU A 185 4.00 19.35 -23.76
CA LEU A 185 4.07 20.64 -24.46
C LEU A 185 3.71 21.87 -23.59
N ASN A 186 3.20 21.69 -22.38
CA ASN A 186 2.95 22.78 -21.41
C ASN A 186 3.86 22.75 -20.17
N CYS A 187 4.86 21.87 -20.11
CA CYS A 187 5.81 21.75 -18.99
C CYS A 187 7.26 21.88 -19.49
N PHE A 188 7.56 22.96 -20.22
CA PHE A 188 8.91 23.22 -20.75
C PHE A 188 10.00 23.39 -19.68
N GLN A 189 9.65 23.49 -18.39
CA GLN A 189 10.62 23.58 -17.29
C GLN A 189 11.08 22.22 -16.72
N PHE A 190 10.45 21.09 -17.09
CA PHE A 190 10.70 19.79 -16.47
C PHE A 190 11.28 18.73 -17.42
N ARG A 191 12.16 19.12 -18.37
CA ARG A 191 12.79 18.17 -19.30
C ARG A 191 13.66 17.10 -18.63
N TYR A 192 14.08 17.32 -17.38
CA TYR A 192 14.98 16.44 -16.61
C TYR A 192 14.65 16.44 -15.11
N ALA A 193 13.38 16.51 -14.76
CA ALA A 193 13.03 16.55 -13.36
C ALA A 193 13.24 15.15 -12.75
N LEU A 194 14.26 15.00 -11.90
CA LEU A 194 14.28 13.96 -10.88
C LEU A 194 13.11 14.26 -9.94
N GLU A 195 11.91 13.92 -10.38
CA GLU A 195 10.70 14.20 -9.65
C GLU A 195 10.55 13.17 -8.55
N LEU A 196 10.38 13.70 -7.34
CA LEU A 196 10.15 12.90 -6.17
C LEU A 196 8.75 12.31 -6.30
N LEU A 197 8.64 11.00 -6.51
CA LEU A 197 7.39 10.36 -6.93
C LEU A 197 6.17 10.55 -5.99
N PRO A 198 6.31 10.88 -4.69
CA PRO A 198 5.17 11.39 -3.91
C PRO A 198 4.94 12.89 -4.16
N THR A 199 6.02 13.67 -4.16
CA THR A 199 5.97 15.13 -4.33
C THR A 199 5.41 15.55 -5.70
N ALA A 200 5.69 14.84 -6.79
CA ALA A 200 5.11 15.15 -8.10
C ALA A 200 3.59 14.92 -8.17
N PHE A 201 3.05 13.96 -7.40
CA PHE A 201 1.62 13.70 -7.30
C PHE A 201 0.90 14.68 -6.37
N PHE A 202 1.56 15.13 -5.29
CA PHE A 202 0.93 15.91 -4.22
C PHE A 202 1.32 17.40 -4.20
N TYR A 203 2.49 17.78 -4.73
CA TYR A 203 2.95 19.17 -4.87
C TYR A 203 2.77 19.75 -6.28
N GLY A 204 2.19 18.99 -7.21
CA GLY A 204 1.82 19.47 -8.55
C GLY A 204 0.72 20.55 -8.58
N GLY A 205 0.44 21.22 -7.46
CA GLY A 205 -0.42 22.39 -7.45
C GLY A 205 -0.45 23.08 -6.10
N ASN A 206 -0.20 24.38 -6.12
CA ASN A 206 -0.92 25.33 -5.27
C ASN A 206 -2.44 25.33 -5.58
N ASP A 207 -3.00 24.20 -6.01
CA ASP A 207 -4.32 24.06 -6.56
C ASP A 207 -5.02 22.93 -5.82
N THR A 208 -5.74 23.33 -4.77
CA THR A 208 -6.49 22.47 -3.85
C THR A 208 -7.73 21.80 -4.47
N HIS A 209 -7.84 21.78 -5.80
CA HIS A 209 -9.03 21.39 -6.56
C HIS A 209 -8.93 20.07 -7.33
N VAL A 210 -7.80 19.35 -7.28
CA VAL A 210 -7.69 18.04 -7.94
C VAL A 210 -8.56 17.01 -7.21
N SER A 211 -9.54 16.43 -7.92
CA SER A 211 -10.44 15.42 -7.36
C SER A 211 -9.73 14.08 -7.12
N GLU A 212 -10.25 13.24 -6.22
CA GLU A 212 -9.70 11.89 -5.96
C GLU A 212 -9.73 11.00 -7.22
N ASP A 213 -10.69 11.22 -8.11
CA ASP A 213 -10.80 10.52 -9.39
C ASP A 213 -9.78 11.02 -10.41
N GLU A 214 -9.42 12.30 -10.40
CA GLU A 214 -8.36 12.82 -11.25
C GLU A 214 -6.97 12.34 -10.79
N LEU A 215 -6.73 12.28 -9.47
CA LEU A 215 -5.57 11.59 -8.92
C LEU A 215 -5.55 10.10 -9.32
N ARG A 216 -6.73 9.46 -9.43
CA ARG A 216 -6.89 8.07 -9.88
C ARG A 216 -6.38 7.83 -11.28
N GLU A 217 -6.83 8.66 -12.20
CA GLU A 217 -6.48 8.55 -13.61
C GLU A 217 -5.01 8.86 -13.81
N ARG A 218 -4.49 9.93 -13.15
CA ARG A 218 -3.06 10.24 -13.15
C ARG A 218 -2.23 9.05 -12.69
N VAL A 219 -2.50 8.46 -11.52
CA VAL A 219 -1.74 7.29 -11.04
C VAL A 219 -1.79 6.09 -12.00
N ARG A 220 -2.91 5.90 -12.71
CA ARG A 220 -3.08 4.77 -13.65
C ARG A 220 -2.32 4.97 -14.96
N GLU A 221 -2.36 6.17 -15.53
CA GLU A 221 -1.81 6.47 -16.85
C GLU A 221 -0.34 6.91 -16.79
N PHE A 222 0.10 7.46 -15.66
CA PHE A 222 1.46 8.00 -15.48
C PHE A 222 2.58 6.99 -15.75
N PRO A 223 2.49 5.70 -15.34
CA PRO A 223 3.54 4.74 -15.69
C PRO A 223 3.75 4.57 -17.20
N ASP A 224 2.76 4.85 -18.07
CA ASP A 224 2.96 4.84 -19.53
C ASP A 224 3.83 6.00 -20.03
N THR A 225 3.80 7.13 -19.34
CA THR A 225 4.47 8.36 -19.76
C THR A 225 5.90 8.47 -19.23
N LEU A 226 6.34 7.56 -18.35
CA LEU A 226 7.65 7.60 -17.70
C LEU A 226 8.69 6.66 -18.32
N GLU A 227 9.95 7.07 -18.26
CA GLU A 227 11.15 6.25 -18.43
C GLU A 227 11.98 6.30 -17.14
N PRO A 228 12.34 5.15 -16.55
CA PRO A 228 13.16 5.13 -15.34
C PRO A 228 14.56 5.66 -15.63
N LEU A 229 15.06 6.54 -14.76
CA LEU A 229 16.48 6.84 -14.69
C LEU A 229 17.11 5.86 -13.70
N GLY A 230 18.12 5.12 -14.16
CA GLY A 230 18.73 4.06 -13.36
C GLY A 230 19.17 4.55 -11.98
N ASN A 231 18.70 3.86 -10.94
CA ASN A 231 19.25 3.93 -9.59
C ASN A 231 19.65 2.51 -9.19
N GLU A 232 20.87 2.30 -8.73
CA GLU A 232 21.37 0.98 -8.31
C GLU A 232 20.83 0.56 -6.93
N ASN A 233 20.20 1.47 -6.19
CA ASN A 233 19.61 1.16 -4.89
C ASN A 233 18.37 0.26 -5.04
N ALA A 234 18.44 -0.98 -4.53
CA ALA A 234 17.36 -1.96 -4.63
C ALA A 234 16.08 -1.53 -3.91
N LEU A 235 16.17 -0.80 -2.78
CA LEU A 235 15.01 -0.26 -2.08
C LEU A 235 14.25 0.75 -2.95
N CYS A 236 14.98 1.66 -3.61
CA CYS A 236 14.40 2.59 -4.56
C CYS A 236 13.69 1.86 -5.72
N ARG A 237 14.28 0.77 -6.26
CA ARG A 237 13.66 -0.03 -7.32
C ARG A 237 12.37 -0.73 -6.87
N LEU A 238 12.36 -1.24 -5.64
CA LEU A 238 11.17 -1.83 -5.03
C LEU A 238 10.05 -0.82 -4.80
N PHE A 239 10.37 0.39 -4.34
CA PHE A 239 9.37 1.44 -4.25
C PHE A 239 8.84 1.83 -5.63
N PHE A 240 9.71 1.88 -6.64
CA PHE A 240 9.32 2.14 -8.02
C PHE A 240 8.39 1.04 -8.58
N ASP A 241 8.62 -0.23 -8.25
CA ASP A 241 7.67 -1.31 -8.50
C ASP A 241 6.29 -0.98 -7.90
N ALA A 242 6.27 -0.72 -6.58
CA ALA A 242 5.04 -0.46 -5.86
C ALA A 242 4.22 0.65 -6.53
N LEU A 243 4.92 1.73 -6.90
CA LEU A 243 4.36 2.94 -7.49
C LEU A 243 3.86 2.70 -8.91
N THR A 244 4.66 2.02 -9.73
CA THR A 244 4.34 1.81 -11.15
C THR A 244 3.43 0.61 -11.36
N ARG A 245 2.99 -0.04 -10.27
CA ARG A 245 2.33 -1.35 -10.29
C ARG A 245 3.18 -2.30 -11.12
N GLY A 246 4.48 -2.30 -10.80
CA GLY A 246 5.66 -3.01 -11.32
C GLY A 246 5.87 -3.06 -12.82
N LYS A 247 5.26 -2.12 -13.55
CA LYS A 247 5.48 -1.95 -14.98
C LYS A 247 6.96 -1.89 -15.39
N PHE A 248 7.81 -1.45 -14.49
CA PHE A 248 9.24 -1.31 -14.72
C PHE A 248 10.12 -2.20 -13.85
N PHE A 249 9.53 -2.96 -12.93
CA PHE A 249 10.29 -3.82 -12.05
C PHE A 249 10.28 -5.22 -12.61
N THR A 250 11.47 -5.77 -12.77
CA THR A 250 11.61 -7.08 -13.37
C THR A 250 11.83 -8.13 -12.29
N VAL A 251 11.56 -9.36 -12.66
CA VAL A 251 11.99 -10.57 -11.98
C VAL A 251 13.44 -10.50 -11.48
N LYS A 252 14.34 -9.97 -12.32
CA LYS A 252 15.76 -9.83 -12.03
C LYS A 252 16.01 -8.82 -10.90
N ASP A 253 15.23 -7.75 -10.85
CA ASP A 253 15.32 -6.77 -9.76
C ASP A 253 14.87 -7.37 -8.43
N PHE A 254 13.86 -8.25 -8.44
CA PHE A 254 13.44 -8.99 -7.25
C PHE A 254 14.52 -9.96 -6.74
N GLU A 255 15.16 -10.70 -7.65
CA GLU A 255 16.23 -11.64 -7.29
C GLU A 255 17.47 -10.93 -6.71
N VAL A 256 17.84 -9.77 -7.26
CA VAL A 256 18.92 -8.94 -6.71
C VAL A 256 18.59 -8.50 -5.28
N TYR A 257 17.38 -7.98 -5.06
CA TYR A 257 16.97 -7.55 -3.72
C TYR A 257 16.93 -8.72 -2.72
N ARG A 258 16.36 -9.86 -3.11
CA ARG A 258 16.35 -11.08 -2.29
C ARG A 258 17.75 -11.46 -1.83
N GLY A 259 18.72 -11.40 -2.74
CA GLY A 259 20.14 -11.61 -2.43
C GLY A 259 20.71 -10.59 -1.43
N GLU A 260 20.34 -9.31 -1.55
CA GLU A 260 20.82 -8.24 -0.65
C GLU A 260 20.27 -8.32 0.78
N ILE A 261 19.01 -8.74 0.94
CA ILE A 261 18.37 -8.84 2.26
C ILE A 261 18.37 -10.26 2.86
N GLY A 262 19.01 -11.20 2.18
CA GLY A 262 19.15 -12.58 2.67
C GLY A 262 17.84 -13.38 2.71
N LEU A 263 16.94 -13.16 1.73
CA LEU A 263 15.69 -13.90 1.54
C LEU A 263 15.73 -14.92 0.40
#